data_AF-A0A535W069-F1
#
_entry.id   AF-A0A535W069-F1
#
_cell.length_a   1.000
_cell.length_b   1.000
_cell.length_c   1.000
_cell.angle_alpha   90.00
_cell.angle_beta   90.00
_cell.angle_gamma   90.00
#
_symmetry.space_group_name_H-M   'P 1'
#
loop_
_entity.id
_entity.type
_entity.pdbx_description
1 polymer ?
#
loop_
_entity_poly.entity_id
_entity_poly.type
_entity_poly.pdbx_seq_one_letter_code
_entity_poly.pdbx_strand_id
1 'polypeptide(L)'
;MLLFSNRHVSPILEHQQEQPMSTTRARATHVFISYSRANISFVQRLVADLQRSGITVWIDQSGLTPGTPDWETALRNAIGKAHAVILIASEEARKSPYVKDELRLAHDVHHLPIYPLWVAGTQWINCIPLGWGGTQYIDARGGEAQYQAALHQLIAVLSGANPVASLSPTSTLTHPATYTNQFPNYTPTPVGASYPIQTQPTRKGSRRTTTTCLIATLLTLLVVGVLFFVAAVPLYSAISHLINSFSGPSNPLPASSAGQISVTPTNINTTRTEGISNGCSYFNGNGWDCTVTLKNVSNSGNLTWTTDTSPTSVTVSPASFELPAQQNMEVTIKIPDNVCGQSTITFKGPQNTVNVTISCSG
;
A
#
# COMPACT_ATOMS: atom_id res chain seq x y z
N MET A 1 24.93 -68.99 62.85
CA MET A 1 25.91 -67.98 63.30
C MET A 1 26.42 -67.28 62.06
N LEU A 2 26.02 -66.01 61.88
CA LEU A 2 26.67 -64.96 61.07
C LEU A 2 26.71 -65.16 59.53
N LEU A 3 26.56 -64.18 58.63
CA LEU A 3 25.96 -62.84 58.55
C LEU A 3 26.46 -62.31 57.17
N PHE A 4 25.61 -61.57 56.44
CA PHE A 4 25.95 -60.56 55.40
C PHE A 4 26.70 -61.01 54.12
N SER A 5 26.69 -60.31 52.98
CA SER A 5 25.84 -59.31 52.33
C SER A 5 26.56 -58.90 51.04
N ASN A 6 25.80 -58.73 49.96
CA ASN A 6 25.99 -57.86 48.79
C ASN A 6 27.26 -57.90 47.89
N ARG A 7 26.96 -58.20 46.61
CA ARG A 7 27.19 -57.41 45.38
C ARG A 7 28.49 -56.60 45.22
N HIS A 8 29.18 -56.80 44.09
CA HIS A 8 29.21 -55.78 43.04
C HIS A 8 29.71 -56.31 41.69
N VAL A 9 28.99 -55.94 40.64
CA VAL A 9 29.24 -56.20 39.21
C VAL A 9 30.14 -55.09 38.65
N SER A 10 31.03 -55.48 37.73
CA SER A 10 31.96 -54.66 36.93
C SER A 10 31.27 -53.56 36.09
N PRO A 11 32.02 -52.54 35.63
CA PRO A 11 31.45 -51.35 35.03
C PRO A 11 31.16 -51.55 33.53
N ILE A 12 30.02 -51.05 33.07
CA ILE A 12 29.73 -50.84 31.65
C ILE A 12 29.89 -49.34 31.38
N LEU A 13 30.75 -49.01 30.42
CA LEU A 13 30.84 -47.68 29.82
C LEU A 13 29.49 -47.36 29.17
N GLU A 14 28.71 -46.49 29.80
CA GLU A 14 27.52 -45.90 29.16
C GLU A 14 27.95 -44.62 28.45
N HIS A 15 27.99 -44.70 27.13
CA HIS A 15 28.26 -43.59 26.24
C HIS A 15 27.05 -42.65 26.30
N GLN A 16 27.14 -41.58 27.11
CA GLN A 16 26.13 -40.53 27.11
C GLN A 16 26.20 -39.80 25.78
N GLN A 17 25.31 -40.17 24.88
CA GLN A 17 25.01 -39.43 23.66
C GLN A 17 24.19 -38.20 24.07
N GLU A 18 24.88 -37.08 24.30
CA GLU A 18 24.25 -35.76 24.33
C GLU A 18 23.52 -35.55 22.99
N GLN A 19 22.20 -35.65 23.01
CA GLN A 19 21.39 -35.13 21.92
C GLN A 19 21.58 -33.62 21.91
N PRO A 20 22.05 -33.00 20.80
CA PRO A 20 21.90 -31.57 20.68
C PRO A 20 20.40 -31.31 20.62
N MET A 21 19.86 -30.77 21.71
CA MET A 21 18.56 -30.14 21.74
C MET A 21 18.65 -28.95 20.77
N SER A 22 18.43 -29.23 19.49
CA SER A 22 18.29 -28.22 18.45
C SER A 22 16.98 -27.51 18.70
N THR A 23 16.93 -26.68 19.74
CA THR A 23 15.96 -25.61 19.84
C THR A 23 16.36 -24.56 18.81
N THR A 24 16.15 -24.88 17.53
CA THR A 24 15.90 -23.86 16.53
C THR A 24 14.68 -23.13 17.04
N ARG A 25 14.89 -22.02 17.74
CA ARG A 25 13.82 -21.08 18.06
C ARG A 25 13.22 -20.73 16.71
N ALA A 26 12.05 -21.31 16.40
CA ALA A 26 11.29 -20.99 15.20
C ALA A 26 11.17 -19.47 15.18
N ARG A 27 11.97 -18.80 14.35
CA ARG A 27 11.86 -17.37 14.20
C ARG A 27 10.49 -17.17 13.59
N ALA A 28 9.58 -16.56 14.35
CA ALA A 28 8.28 -16.19 13.81
C ALA A 28 8.53 -15.38 12.54
N THR A 29 8.25 -15.98 11.38
CA THR A 29 8.46 -15.33 10.09
C THR A 29 7.43 -14.23 9.99
N HIS A 30 7.88 -12.99 10.20
CA HIS A 30 7.06 -11.79 10.03
C HIS A 30 7.05 -11.43 8.55
N VAL A 31 5.89 -11.46 7.91
CA VAL A 31 5.73 -11.08 6.51
C VAL A 31 4.82 -9.87 6.39
N PHE A 32 5.16 -8.95 5.51
CA PHE A 32 4.33 -7.81 5.17
C PHE A 32 3.55 -8.10 3.89
N ILE A 33 2.25 -7.82 3.85
CA ILE A 33 1.46 -7.92 2.61
C ILE A 33 1.23 -6.52 2.06
N SER A 34 1.76 -6.26 0.85
CA SER A 34 1.47 -5.07 0.06
C SER A 34 0.31 -5.37 -0.90
N TYR A 35 -0.76 -4.60 -0.81
CA TYR A 35 -1.99 -4.86 -1.56
C TYR A 35 -2.78 -3.58 -1.85
N SER A 36 -3.61 -3.60 -2.89
CA SER A 36 -4.67 -2.61 -3.03
C SER A 36 -5.85 -2.99 -2.14
N ARG A 37 -6.50 -1.98 -1.54
CA ARG A 37 -7.72 -2.17 -0.74
C ARG A 37 -8.83 -2.89 -1.49
N ALA A 38 -8.88 -2.75 -2.83
CA ALA A 38 -9.79 -3.52 -3.69
C ALA A 38 -9.61 -5.05 -3.59
N ASN A 39 -8.47 -5.52 -3.07
CA ASN A 39 -8.15 -6.93 -2.89
C ASN A 39 -8.26 -7.38 -1.41
N ILE A 40 -8.85 -6.57 -0.52
CA ILE A 40 -8.90 -6.86 0.92
C ILE A 40 -9.54 -8.20 1.26
N SER A 41 -10.60 -8.61 0.54
CA SER A 41 -11.28 -9.89 0.77
C SER A 41 -10.34 -11.09 0.53
N PHE A 42 -9.57 -11.05 -0.55
CA PHE A 42 -8.54 -12.04 -0.83
C PHE A 42 -7.44 -12.01 0.25
N VAL A 43 -6.99 -10.82 0.65
CA VAL A 43 -5.92 -10.65 1.63
C VAL A 43 -6.31 -11.17 3.00
N GLN A 44 -7.54 -10.92 3.47
CA GLN A 44 -8.02 -11.44 4.75
C GLN A 44 -8.02 -12.96 4.79
N ARG A 45 -8.46 -13.60 3.69
CA ARG A 45 -8.40 -15.05 3.54
C ARG A 45 -6.95 -15.55 3.60
N LEU A 46 -6.06 -14.93 2.81
CA LEU A 46 -4.64 -15.27 2.78
C LEU A 46 -3.99 -15.10 4.16
N VAL A 47 -4.30 -14.02 4.88
CA VAL A 47 -3.81 -13.78 6.26
C VAL A 47 -4.23 -14.93 7.17
N ALA A 48 -5.50 -15.31 7.17
CA ALA A 48 -5.98 -16.40 8.01
C ALA A 48 -5.31 -17.74 7.68
N ASP A 49 -5.08 -18.02 6.39
CA ASP A 49 -4.45 -19.25 5.92
C ASP A 49 -2.93 -19.30 6.27
N LEU A 50 -2.23 -18.17 6.13
CA LEU A 50 -0.82 -18.04 6.51
C LEU A 50 -0.64 -18.15 8.04
N GLN A 51 -1.52 -17.51 8.81
CA GLN A 51 -1.51 -17.58 10.28
C GLN A 51 -1.76 -19.00 10.78
N ARG A 52 -2.68 -19.75 10.15
CA ARG A 52 -2.89 -21.18 10.44
C ARG A 52 -1.65 -22.03 10.17
N SER A 53 -0.75 -21.56 9.31
CA SER A 53 0.53 -22.19 8.99
C SER A 53 1.69 -21.69 9.85
N GLY A 54 1.41 -20.90 10.90
CA GLY A 54 2.42 -20.38 11.83
C GLY A 54 3.19 -19.14 11.35
N ILE A 55 2.77 -18.53 10.24
CA ILE A 55 3.41 -17.32 9.70
C ILE A 55 2.75 -16.08 10.32
N THR A 56 3.56 -15.18 10.86
CA THR A 56 3.06 -13.91 11.40
C THR A 56 2.91 -12.91 10.28
N VAL A 57 1.70 -12.43 10.05
CA VAL A 57 1.40 -11.52 8.95
C VAL A 57 1.13 -10.11 9.47
N TRP A 58 1.69 -9.11 8.81
CA TRP A 58 1.30 -7.72 8.93
C TRP A 58 0.64 -7.23 7.64
N ILE A 59 -0.47 -6.53 7.79
CA ILE A 59 -1.18 -5.82 6.74
C ILE A 59 -1.44 -4.39 7.22
N ASP A 60 -1.66 -3.45 6.29
CA ASP A 60 -2.05 -2.07 6.62
C ASP A 60 -3.20 -2.10 7.64
N GLN A 61 -2.91 -1.68 8.88
CA GLN A 61 -3.80 -1.90 10.01
C GLN A 61 -5.06 -1.06 9.84
N SER A 62 -6.21 -1.73 9.80
CA SER A 62 -7.52 -1.08 9.86
C SER A 62 -7.67 -0.35 11.20
N GLY A 63 -7.35 0.94 11.21
CA GLY A 63 -7.34 1.80 12.40
C GLY A 63 -6.34 2.95 12.32
N LEU A 64 -5.33 2.87 11.45
CA LEU A 64 -4.41 3.97 11.16
C LEU A 64 -4.85 4.69 9.89
N THR A 65 -5.01 6.00 9.95
CA THR A 65 -5.43 6.83 8.81
C THR A 65 -4.25 6.97 7.84
N PRO A 66 -4.35 6.48 6.58
CA PRO A 66 -3.29 6.65 5.60
C PRO A 66 -2.89 8.12 5.42
N GLY A 67 -1.59 8.35 5.22
CA GLY A 67 -1.05 9.70 5.08
C GLY A 67 -0.85 10.47 6.40
N THR A 68 -1.18 9.88 7.56
CA THR A 68 -0.78 10.46 8.85
C THR A 68 0.66 10.08 9.22
N PRO A 69 1.38 10.90 10.02
CA PRO A 69 2.74 10.58 10.46
C PRO A 69 2.84 9.26 11.24
N ASP A 70 1.82 8.96 12.05
CA ASP A 70 1.77 7.71 12.83
C ASP A 70 1.58 6.49 11.94
N TRP A 71 0.72 6.61 10.92
CA TRP A 71 0.56 5.57 9.90
C TRP A 71 1.85 5.35 9.11
N GLU A 72 2.51 6.42 8.64
CA GLU A 72 3.77 6.29 7.90
C GLU A 72 4.85 5.64 8.77
N THR A 73 4.95 6.05 10.04
CA THR A 73 5.91 5.50 11.00
C THR A 73 5.63 4.02 11.27
N ALA A 74 4.37 3.63 11.46
CA ALA A 74 3.97 2.25 11.67
C ALA A 74 4.27 1.40 10.43
N LEU A 75 3.95 1.90 9.23
CA LEU A 75 4.21 1.24 7.96
C LEU A 75 5.70 1.00 7.74
N ARG A 76 6.52 2.05 7.88
CA ARG A 76 7.99 1.95 7.74
C ARG A 76 8.59 0.98 8.75
N ASN A 77 8.10 0.99 9.99
CA ASN A 77 8.54 0.05 11.01
C ASN A 77 8.13 -1.40 10.71
N ALA A 78 6.92 -1.62 10.19
CA ALA A 78 6.44 -2.95 9.83
C ALA A 78 7.27 -3.53 8.67
N ILE A 79 7.47 -2.75 7.61
CA ILE A 79 8.32 -3.15 6.48
C ILE A 79 9.76 -3.38 6.96
N GLY A 80 10.34 -2.45 7.71
CA GLY A 80 11.73 -2.58 8.19
C GLY A 80 12.00 -3.77 9.12
N LYS A 81 10.95 -4.37 9.72
CA LYS A 81 11.05 -5.57 10.56
C LYS A 81 10.61 -6.85 9.84
N ALA A 82 10.10 -6.75 8.61
CA ALA A 82 9.63 -7.88 7.85
C ALA A 82 10.80 -8.74 7.35
N HIS A 83 10.55 -10.05 7.28
CA HIS A 83 11.45 -11.00 6.64
C HIS A 83 11.28 -10.99 5.11
N ALA A 84 10.06 -10.75 4.65
CA ALA A 84 9.70 -10.71 3.23
C ALA A 84 8.45 -9.86 3.02
N VAL A 85 8.26 -9.41 1.78
CA VAL A 85 7.03 -8.79 1.31
C VAL A 85 6.29 -9.73 0.38
N ILE A 86 5.00 -9.93 0.62
CA ILE A 86 4.08 -10.58 -0.32
C ILE A 86 3.38 -9.45 -1.07
N LEU A 87 3.54 -9.39 -2.39
CA LEU A 87 2.84 -8.43 -3.23
C LEU A 87 1.61 -9.08 -3.84
N ILE A 88 0.44 -8.54 -3.53
CA ILE A 88 -0.82 -8.96 -4.14
C ILE A 88 -0.94 -8.28 -5.51
N ALA A 89 -0.56 -8.98 -6.56
CA ALA A 89 -0.49 -8.45 -7.91
C ALA A 89 -1.88 -8.47 -8.57
N SER A 90 -2.33 -7.28 -8.93
CA SER A 90 -3.61 -6.96 -9.58
C SER A 90 -3.47 -5.63 -10.32
N GLU A 91 -4.42 -5.30 -11.20
CA GLU A 91 -4.40 -3.98 -11.86
C GLU A 91 -4.56 -2.83 -10.85
N GLU A 92 -5.35 -3.04 -9.81
CA GLU A 92 -5.61 -2.09 -8.75
C GLU A 92 -4.34 -1.85 -7.91
N ALA A 93 -3.60 -2.92 -7.59
CA ALA A 93 -2.32 -2.82 -6.90
C ALA A 93 -1.29 -2.06 -7.74
N ARG A 94 -1.22 -2.29 -9.06
CA ARG A 94 -0.34 -1.52 -9.96
C ARG A 94 -0.72 -0.05 -10.02
N LYS A 95 -2.01 0.29 -9.96
CA LYS A 95 -2.50 1.68 -9.99
C LYS A 95 -2.27 2.40 -8.66
N SER A 96 -2.17 1.68 -7.55
CA SER A 96 -1.98 2.25 -6.21
C SER A 96 -0.61 2.93 -6.04
N PRO A 97 -0.57 4.23 -5.64
CA PRO A 97 0.68 4.89 -5.29
C PRO A 97 1.30 4.30 -4.01
N TYR A 98 0.48 3.89 -3.04
CA TYR A 98 0.94 3.28 -1.79
C TYR A 98 1.71 1.98 -2.03
N VAL A 99 1.19 1.09 -2.86
CA VAL A 99 1.87 -0.16 -3.22
C VAL A 99 3.23 0.14 -3.86
N LYS A 100 3.33 1.17 -4.72
CA LYS A 100 4.61 1.54 -5.33
C LYS A 100 5.63 2.00 -4.30
N ASP A 101 5.22 2.83 -3.34
CA ASP A 101 6.12 3.37 -2.33
C ASP A 101 6.52 2.31 -1.29
N GLU A 102 5.62 1.42 -0.91
CA GLU A 102 5.91 0.24 -0.08
C GLU A 102 6.94 -0.68 -0.74
N LEU A 103 6.77 -0.97 -2.04
CA LEU A 103 7.72 -1.82 -2.78
C LEU A 103 9.09 -1.18 -2.91
N ARG A 104 9.17 0.13 -3.15
CA ARG A 104 10.45 0.86 -3.16
C ARG A 104 11.11 0.82 -1.78
N LEU A 105 10.35 1.05 -0.71
CA LEU A 105 10.88 1.00 0.64
C LEU A 105 11.40 -0.42 0.97
N ALA A 106 10.64 -1.45 0.64
CA ALA A 106 11.03 -2.83 0.87
C ALA A 106 12.26 -3.25 0.05
N HIS A 107 12.28 -2.94 -1.26
CA HIS A 107 13.32 -3.37 -2.19
C HIS A 107 14.58 -2.50 -2.12
N ASP A 108 14.42 -1.19 -2.26
CA ASP A 108 15.54 -0.26 -2.46
C ASP A 108 16.21 0.09 -1.13
N VAL A 109 15.43 0.15 -0.03
CA VAL A 109 15.95 0.58 1.29
C VAL A 109 16.25 -0.62 2.20
N HIS A 110 15.34 -1.58 2.30
CA HIS A 110 15.48 -2.71 3.22
C HIS A 110 16.00 -4.01 2.56
N HIS A 111 16.12 -4.02 1.22
CA HIS A 111 16.58 -5.19 0.45
C HIS A 111 15.84 -6.48 0.77
N LEU A 112 14.54 -6.36 1.04
CA LEU A 112 13.68 -7.49 1.37
C LEU A 112 13.34 -8.29 0.12
N PRO A 113 13.27 -9.63 0.21
CA PRO A 113 12.70 -10.44 -0.86
C PRO A 113 11.21 -10.09 -1.03
N ILE A 114 10.80 -9.95 -2.29
CA ILE A 114 9.41 -9.67 -2.66
C ILE A 114 8.88 -10.88 -3.43
N TYR A 115 7.76 -11.43 -2.96
CA TYR A 115 7.07 -12.57 -3.55
C TYR A 115 5.73 -12.12 -4.14
N PRO A 116 5.67 -11.90 -5.47
CA PRO A 116 4.41 -11.56 -6.10
C PRO A 116 3.46 -12.76 -6.16
N LEU A 117 2.23 -12.53 -5.71
CA LEU A 117 1.10 -13.44 -5.80
C LEU A 117 0.10 -12.83 -6.78
N TRP A 118 -0.07 -13.44 -7.96
CA TRP A 118 -0.98 -12.95 -8.98
C TRP A 118 -2.40 -13.43 -8.68
N VAL A 119 -3.30 -12.49 -8.38
CA VAL A 119 -4.65 -12.82 -7.86
C VAL A 119 -5.79 -12.35 -8.76
N ALA A 120 -5.53 -11.39 -9.66
CA ALA A 120 -6.53 -10.83 -10.55
C ALA A 120 -5.89 -10.24 -11.82
N GLY A 121 -6.70 -10.02 -12.85
CA GLY A 121 -6.26 -9.50 -14.15
C GLY A 121 -5.84 -10.60 -15.12
N THR A 122 -5.73 -10.26 -16.41
CA THR A 122 -5.50 -11.23 -17.49
C THR A 122 -4.04 -11.32 -17.91
N GLN A 123 -3.33 -10.19 -17.92
CA GLN A 123 -1.93 -10.09 -18.32
C GLN A 123 -1.06 -9.62 -17.17
N TRP A 124 0.05 -10.34 -16.93
CA TRP A 124 0.97 -10.09 -15.82
C TRP A 124 1.49 -8.65 -15.81
N ILE A 125 1.88 -8.14 -16.99
CA ILE A 125 2.44 -6.79 -17.15
C ILE A 125 1.48 -5.68 -16.70
N ASN A 126 0.17 -5.94 -16.70
CA ASN A 126 -0.85 -4.99 -16.27
C ASN A 126 -1.12 -5.06 -14.76
N CYS A 127 -0.56 -6.04 -14.06
CA CYS A 127 -0.80 -6.31 -12.64
C CYS A 127 0.40 -6.00 -11.75
N ILE A 128 1.49 -5.50 -12.35
CA ILE A 128 2.77 -5.28 -11.67
C ILE A 128 3.35 -3.89 -12.01
N PRO A 129 4.04 -3.19 -11.09
CA PRO A 129 4.72 -1.94 -11.41
C PRO A 129 5.79 -2.07 -12.50
N LEU A 130 6.08 -0.96 -13.19
CA LEU A 130 7.18 -0.91 -14.17
C LEU A 130 8.50 -1.31 -13.51
N GLY A 131 9.33 -2.04 -14.26
CA GLY A 131 10.60 -2.60 -13.77
C GLY A 131 10.48 -4.00 -13.15
N TRP A 132 9.27 -4.45 -12.83
CA TRP A 132 9.02 -5.74 -12.17
C TRP A 132 8.44 -6.82 -13.10
N GLY A 133 8.27 -6.53 -14.39
CA GLY A 133 7.65 -7.45 -15.36
C GLY A 133 8.40 -8.78 -15.55
N GLY A 134 9.71 -8.81 -15.29
CA GLY A 134 10.53 -10.03 -15.35
C GLY A 134 10.59 -10.84 -14.04
N THR A 135 9.89 -10.39 -12.99
CA THR A 135 9.91 -11.06 -11.69
C THR A 135 9.11 -12.37 -11.75
N GLN A 136 9.62 -13.43 -11.14
CA GLN A 136 8.84 -14.65 -10.93
C GLN A 136 7.64 -14.37 -10.02
N TYR A 137 6.53 -15.05 -10.28
CA TYR A 137 5.30 -14.89 -9.50
C TYR A 137 4.67 -16.26 -9.22
N ILE A 138 3.79 -16.30 -8.21
CA ILE A 138 2.91 -17.43 -7.93
C ILE A 138 1.53 -17.07 -8.45
N ASP A 139 0.93 -17.93 -9.29
CA ASP A 139 -0.41 -17.68 -9.84
C ASP A 139 -1.49 -18.34 -8.96
N ALA A 140 -2.32 -17.50 -8.35
CA ALA A 140 -3.44 -17.91 -7.50
C ALA A 140 -4.82 -17.71 -8.18
N ARG A 141 -4.85 -17.36 -9.47
CA ARG A 141 -6.09 -17.18 -10.24
C ARG A 141 -6.61 -18.52 -10.72
N GLY A 142 -7.93 -18.69 -10.80
CA GLY A 142 -8.53 -19.93 -11.36
C GLY A 142 -9.24 -20.82 -10.34
N GLY A 143 -9.65 -20.25 -9.21
CA GLY A 143 -10.52 -20.90 -8.24
C GLY A 143 -9.75 -21.64 -7.13
N GLU A 144 -10.50 -22.42 -6.35
CA GLU A 144 -10.06 -22.95 -5.06
C GLU A 144 -8.82 -23.85 -5.15
N ALA A 145 -8.79 -24.78 -6.11
CA ALA A 145 -7.66 -25.69 -6.27
C ALA A 145 -6.34 -24.94 -6.58
N GLN A 146 -6.40 -23.94 -7.46
CA GLN A 146 -5.24 -23.14 -7.81
C GLN A 146 -4.80 -22.24 -6.65
N TYR A 147 -5.73 -21.68 -5.89
CA TYR A 147 -5.44 -20.94 -4.67
C TYR A 147 -4.69 -21.81 -3.64
N GLN A 148 -5.17 -23.03 -3.39
CA GLN A 148 -4.52 -23.94 -2.42
C GLN A 148 -3.09 -24.32 -2.86
N ALA A 149 -2.90 -24.58 -4.17
CA ALA A 149 -1.57 -24.84 -4.72
C ALA A 149 -0.63 -23.63 -4.57
N ALA A 150 -1.13 -22.43 -4.87
CA ALA A 150 -0.39 -21.18 -4.70
C ALA A 150 -0.03 -20.91 -3.23
N LEU A 151 -0.94 -21.17 -2.29
CA LEU A 151 -0.72 -21.04 -0.86
C LEU A 151 0.39 -21.99 -0.37
N HIS A 152 0.34 -23.26 -0.77
CA HIS A 152 1.39 -24.23 -0.44
C HIS A 152 2.76 -23.81 -0.96
N GLN A 153 2.81 -23.33 -2.22
CA GLN A 153 4.04 -22.83 -2.82
C GLN A 153 4.57 -21.61 -2.06
N LEU A 154 3.70 -20.66 -1.72
CA LEU A 154 4.06 -19.46 -0.98
C LEU A 154 4.62 -19.80 0.41
N ILE A 155 3.97 -20.69 1.16
CA ILE A 155 4.44 -21.14 2.49
C ILE A 155 5.82 -21.80 2.38
N ALA A 156 6.04 -22.64 1.37
CA ALA A 156 7.33 -23.29 1.15
C ALA A 156 8.45 -22.26 0.93
N VAL A 157 8.21 -21.26 0.06
CA VAL A 157 9.18 -20.20 -0.22
C VAL A 157 9.47 -19.35 1.03
N LEU A 158 8.43 -18.98 1.78
CA LEU A 158 8.55 -18.18 3.00
C LEU A 158 9.26 -18.93 4.14
N SER A 159 9.21 -20.26 4.13
CA SER A 159 9.91 -21.10 5.11
C SER A 159 11.38 -21.35 4.75
N GLY A 160 11.87 -20.80 3.63
CA GLY A 160 13.23 -21.03 3.15
C GLY A 160 13.45 -22.42 2.54
N ALA A 161 12.38 -23.19 2.29
CA ALA A 161 12.49 -24.43 1.54
C ALA A 161 12.73 -24.06 0.07
N ASN A 162 13.90 -24.42 -0.48
CA ASN A 162 14.30 -24.12 -1.86
C ASN A 162 13.24 -24.56 -2.87
N PRO A 163 12.42 -23.66 -3.44
CA PRO A 163 11.42 -23.98 -4.43
C PRO A 163 11.98 -23.60 -5.81
N VAL A 164 13.25 -23.93 -6.07
CA VAL A 164 13.92 -23.62 -7.35
C VAL A 164 13.26 -24.37 -8.52
N ALA A 165 12.42 -25.38 -8.24
CA ALA A 165 11.69 -26.16 -9.25
C ALA A 165 10.21 -25.76 -9.48
N SER A 166 9.62 -24.87 -8.67
CA SER A 166 8.15 -24.63 -8.74
C SER A 166 7.74 -23.24 -9.22
N LEU A 167 8.65 -22.27 -9.30
CA LEU A 167 8.36 -20.92 -9.81
C LEU A 167 8.57 -20.89 -11.34
N SER A 168 7.84 -21.73 -12.08
CA SER A 168 7.75 -21.64 -13.54
C SER A 168 6.34 -21.23 -13.98
N PRO A 169 6.21 -20.46 -15.07
CA PRO A 169 4.93 -20.05 -15.60
C PRO A 169 4.24 -21.31 -16.14
N THR A 170 3.22 -21.82 -15.45
CA THR A 170 2.20 -22.63 -16.10
C THR A 170 1.39 -21.70 -16.99
N SER A 171 2.01 -21.23 -18.08
CA SER A 171 1.31 -20.69 -19.23
C SER A 171 0.67 -21.87 -19.95
N THR A 172 -0.50 -22.28 -19.48
CA THR A 172 -1.52 -22.83 -20.39
C THR A 172 -2.21 -21.63 -21.05
N LEU A 173 -1.44 -20.85 -21.82
CA LEU A 173 -2.04 -20.02 -22.85
C LEU A 173 -2.40 -20.98 -23.97
N THR A 174 -3.66 -21.40 -23.98
CA THR A 174 -4.32 -21.84 -25.21
C THR A 174 -4.23 -20.66 -26.17
N HIS A 175 -3.21 -20.67 -27.02
CA HIS A 175 -3.03 -19.73 -28.11
C HIS A 175 -4.28 -19.85 -29.00
N PRO A 176 -5.09 -18.79 -29.18
CA PRO A 176 -6.02 -18.75 -30.31
C PRO A 176 -5.19 -18.72 -31.60
N ALA A 177 -5.78 -19.26 -32.67
CA ALA A 177 -5.13 -19.52 -33.95
C ALA A 177 -4.09 -18.49 -34.42
N THR A 178 -3.00 -19.03 -34.98
CA THR A 178 -2.02 -18.39 -35.86
C THR A 178 -2.47 -17.02 -36.39
N TYR A 179 -1.88 -15.96 -35.86
CA TYR A 179 -1.82 -14.70 -36.58
C TYR A 179 -0.97 -14.90 -37.84
N THR A 180 -1.63 -15.07 -38.97
CA THR A 180 -1.02 -14.97 -40.28
C THR A 180 -0.48 -13.55 -40.42
N ASN A 181 0.84 -13.39 -40.39
CA ASN A 181 1.49 -12.12 -40.71
C ASN A 181 1.18 -11.76 -42.17
N GLN A 182 0.26 -10.81 -42.37
CA GLN A 182 0.23 -9.99 -43.58
C GLN A 182 0.60 -8.56 -43.19
N PHE A 183 1.91 -8.32 -43.04
CA PHE A 183 2.45 -6.98 -43.19
C PHE A 183 2.97 -6.86 -44.63
N PRO A 184 2.54 -5.86 -45.41
CA PRO A 184 3.15 -5.60 -46.71
C PRO A 184 4.63 -5.25 -46.51
N ASN A 185 5.49 -5.89 -47.31
CA ASN A 185 6.92 -5.63 -47.39
C ASN A 185 7.20 -4.12 -47.48
N TYR A 186 7.65 -3.52 -46.38
CA TYR A 186 8.34 -2.24 -46.41
C TYR A 186 9.82 -2.54 -46.17
N THR A 187 10.61 -2.49 -47.23
CA THR A 187 12.07 -2.56 -47.16
C THR A 187 12.57 -1.20 -46.66
N PRO A 188 13.18 -1.10 -45.46
CA PRO A 188 13.88 0.14 -45.13
C PRO A 188 15.22 0.17 -45.88
N THR A 189 15.43 1.26 -46.61
CA THR A 189 16.73 1.66 -47.17
C THR A 189 17.76 1.87 -46.04
N PRO A 190 19.04 1.52 -46.24
CA PRO A 190 20.07 1.74 -45.24
C PRO A 190 20.48 3.22 -45.27
N VAL A 191 19.99 4.00 -44.30
CA VAL A 191 20.52 5.34 -44.05
C VAL A 191 21.64 5.22 -43.01
N GLY A 192 22.87 5.25 -43.50
CA GLY A 192 24.05 5.44 -42.67
C GLY A 192 24.01 6.82 -42.01
N ALA A 193 24.10 6.82 -40.68
CA ALA A 193 24.53 7.98 -39.91
C ALA A 193 25.37 7.46 -38.74
N SER A 194 26.68 7.48 -38.96
CA SER A 194 27.71 7.36 -37.95
C SER A 194 27.59 8.49 -36.94
N TYR A 195 27.27 8.18 -35.68
CA TYR A 195 27.38 9.14 -34.58
C TYR A 195 28.85 9.18 -34.12
N PRO A 196 29.48 10.36 -34.01
CA PRO A 196 30.81 10.45 -33.43
C PRO A 196 30.77 10.14 -31.94
N ILE A 197 31.61 9.19 -31.51
CA ILE A 197 31.92 8.94 -30.10
C ILE A 197 32.54 10.21 -29.52
N GLN A 198 31.82 10.89 -28.64
CA GLN A 198 32.33 12.04 -27.91
C GLN A 198 33.25 11.53 -26.79
N THR A 199 34.56 11.73 -26.96
CA THR A 199 35.57 11.40 -25.96
C THR A 199 35.35 12.20 -24.68
N GLN A 200 35.22 11.49 -23.58
CA GLN A 200 35.06 12.01 -22.22
C GLN A 200 36.37 12.71 -21.77
N PRO A 201 36.33 13.94 -21.23
CA PRO A 201 37.53 14.59 -20.74
C PRO A 201 38.00 13.92 -19.43
N THR A 202 39.29 13.61 -19.40
CA THR A 202 40.01 13.04 -18.26
C THR A 202 40.04 14.03 -17.09
N ARG A 203 39.53 13.59 -15.94
CA ARG A 203 39.52 14.36 -14.69
C ARG A 203 40.95 14.42 -14.12
N LYS A 204 41.64 15.54 -14.37
CA LYS A 204 42.95 15.84 -13.78
C LYS A 204 42.74 16.24 -12.31
N GLY A 205 43.26 15.43 -11.40
CA GLY A 205 43.29 15.74 -9.97
C GLY A 205 44.14 16.96 -9.69
N SER A 206 43.57 17.99 -9.05
CA SER A 206 44.31 19.12 -8.50
C SER A 206 44.02 19.21 -7.01
N ARG A 207 45.04 18.89 -6.23
CA ARG A 207 45.09 18.91 -4.78
C ARG A 207 45.68 20.25 -4.38
N ARG A 208 44.86 21.21 -3.91
CA ARG A 208 45.24 22.25 -2.91
C ARG A 208 44.07 23.20 -2.57
N THR A 209 43.95 23.46 -1.27
CA THR A 209 43.31 24.59 -0.56
C THR A 209 41.77 24.70 -0.54
N THR A 210 41.11 23.83 0.25
CA THR A 210 39.64 23.78 0.41
C THR A 210 39.08 24.64 1.57
N THR A 211 39.91 25.15 2.49
CA THR A 211 39.39 25.73 3.74
C THR A 211 39.07 27.23 3.65
N THR A 212 39.77 27.99 2.82
CA THR A 212 39.57 29.44 2.67
C THR A 212 38.40 29.82 1.76
N CYS A 213 37.99 28.94 0.84
CA CYS A 213 36.92 29.24 -0.11
C CYS A 213 35.52 29.11 0.52
N LEU A 214 35.34 28.18 1.47
CA LEU A 214 34.05 27.92 2.11
C LEU A 214 33.57 29.07 3.00
N ILE A 215 34.49 29.71 3.71
CA ILE A 215 34.18 30.85 4.61
C ILE A 215 33.78 32.07 3.76
N ALA A 216 34.48 32.34 2.65
CA ALA A 216 34.13 33.42 1.74
C ALA A 216 32.75 33.21 1.10
N THR A 217 32.42 31.97 0.68
CA THR A 217 31.10 31.66 0.11
C THR A 217 29.97 31.72 1.14
N LEU A 218 30.24 31.34 2.40
CA LEU A 218 29.25 31.46 3.48
C LEU A 218 28.98 32.92 3.84
N LEU A 219 30.03 33.75 3.91
CA LEU A 219 29.89 35.18 4.19
C LEU A 219 29.16 35.91 3.06
N THR A 220 29.42 35.58 1.79
CA THR A 220 28.68 36.20 0.67
C THR A 220 27.21 35.78 0.67
N LEU A 221 26.89 34.52 0.92
CA LEU A 221 25.50 34.06 1.01
C LEU A 221 24.75 34.70 2.19
N LEU A 222 25.43 34.91 3.33
CA LEU A 222 24.84 35.54 4.50
C LEU A 222 24.56 37.03 4.25
N VAL A 223 25.49 37.74 3.61
CA VAL A 223 25.29 39.16 3.23
C VAL A 223 24.19 39.31 2.18
N VAL A 224 24.14 38.44 1.17
CA VAL A 224 23.08 38.45 0.15
C VAL A 224 21.73 38.14 0.78
N GLY A 225 21.65 37.17 1.70
CA GLY A 225 20.43 36.83 2.43
C GLY A 225 19.91 37.99 3.29
N VAL A 226 20.80 38.67 4.02
CA VAL A 226 20.43 39.84 4.84
C VAL A 226 19.97 41.01 3.96
N LEU A 227 20.64 41.28 2.84
CA LEU A 227 20.21 42.31 1.89
C LEU A 227 18.83 42.00 1.30
N PHE A 228 18.55 40.74 0.97
CA PHE A 228 17.24 40.31 0.50
C PHE A 228 16.16 40.48 1.58
N PHE A 229 16.47 40.15 2.83
CA PHE A 229 15.54 40.30 3.94
C PHE A 229 15.24 41.77 4.24
N VAL A 230 16.25 42.63 4.25
CA VAL A 230 16.08 44.07 4.51
C VAL A 230 15.34 44.78 3.37
N ALA A 231 15.48 44.32 2.12
CA ALA A 231 14.74 44.84 0.98
C ALA A 231 13.29 44.33 0.90
N ALA A 232 12.99 43.12 1.39
CA ALA A 232 11.66 42.51 1.31
C ALA A 232 10.70 42.96 2.43
N VAL A 233 11.22 43.35 3.61
CA VAL A 233 10.42 43.82 4.75
C VAL A 233 9.57 45.08 4.44
N PRO A 234 10.06 46.12 3.75
CA PRO A 234 9.24 47.28 3.41
C PRO A 234 8.18 47.01 2.32
N LEU A 235 8.32 45.93 1.53
CA LEU A 235 7.29 45.52 0.56
C LEU A 235 6.15 44.76 1.23
N TYR A 236 6.46 43.94 2.25
CA TYR A 236 5.46 43.20 3.01
C TYR A 236 4.54 44.12 3.84
N SER A 237 5.08 45.20 4.42
CA SER A 237 4.28 46.18 5.17
C SER A 237 3.42 47.09 4.29
N ALA A 238 3.79 47.31 3.02
CA ALA A 238 2.99 48.12 2.11
C ALA A 238 1.74 47.37 1.60
N ILE A 239 1.81 46.03 1.49
CA ILE A 239 0.69 45.18 1.04
C ILE A 239 -0.35 45.00 2.15
N SER A 240 0.06 44.96 3.43
CA SER A 240 -0.87 44.83 4.56
C SER A 240 -1.68 46.10 4.85
N HIS A 241 -1.21 47.28 4.46
CA HIS A 241 -1.96 48.53 4.64
C HIS A 241 -2.99 48.83 3.53
N LEU A 242 -2.81 48.29 2.31
CA LEU A 242 -3.78 48.44 1.20
C LEU A 242 -5.03 47.57 1.35
N ILE A 243 -4.99 46.53 2.19
CA ILE A 243 -6.13 45.62 2.44
C ILE A 243 -7.14 46.24 3.42
N ASN A 244 -6.74 47.19 4.27
CA ASN A 244 -7.59 47.77 5.31
C ASN A 244 -8.28 49.10 4.95
N SER A 245 -8.10 49.63 3.73
CA SER A 245 -8.66 50.94 3.34
C SER A 245 -9.80 50.89 2.30
N PHE A 246 -10.27 49.71 1.90
CA PHE A 246 -11.45 49.57 1.02
C PHE A 246 -12.68 49.12 1.81
N SER A 247 -13.20 50.00 2.67
CA SER A 247 -14.56 49.88 3.21
C SER A 247 -15.53 50.64 2.30
N GLY A 248 -15.86 50.04 1.16
CA GLY A 248 -16.95 50.48 0.27
C GLY A 248 -18.29 49.85 0.66
N PRO A 249 -19.44 50.44 0.27
CA PRO A 249 -20.75 49.98 0.67
C PRO A 249 -21.06 48.59 0.10
N SER A 250 -21.72 47.77 0.92
CA SER A 250 -22.04 46.37 0.73
C SER A 250 -22.83 46.11 -0.57
N ASN A 251 -22.12 45.65 -1.61
CA ASN A 251 -22.69 44.81 -2.64
C ASN A 251 -22.64 43.34 -2.16
N PRO A 252 -23.69 42.52 -2.35
CA PRO A 252 -23.65 41.12 -1.98
C PRO A 252 -22.58 40.41 -2.82
N LEU A 253 -21.57 39.86 -2.13
CA LEU A 253 -20.53 39.00 -2.72
C LEU A 253 -21.18 37.82 -3.48
N PRO A 254 -20.71 37.46 -4.68
CA PRO A 254 -21.05 36.17 -5.27
C PRO A 254 -20.50 35.05 -4.38
N ALA A 255 -21.27 33.97 -4.28
CA ALA A 255 -21.07 32.88 -3.33
C ALA A 255 -19.63 32.31 -3.29
N SER A 256 -19.18 32.11 -2.06
CA SER A 256 -17.97 31.41 -1.62
C SER A 256 -17.50 30.27 -2.54
N SER A 257 -16.21 30.27 -2.88
CA SER A 257 -15.45 29.19 -3.52
C SER A 257 -15.22 27.98 -2.60
N ALA A 258 -16.10 27.74 -1.64
CA ALA A 258 -15.98 26.63 -0.71
C ALA A 258 -16.35 25.29 -1.38
N GLY A 259 -15.61 24.24 -1.04
CA GLY A 259 -15.70 22.92 -1.67
C GLY A 259 -17.07 22.26 -1.55
N GLN A 260 -17.62 21.72 -2.65
CA GLN A 260 -18.81 20.86 -2.62
C GLN A 260 -18.38 19.38 -2.68
N ILE A 261 -19.00 18.55 -1.84
CA ILE A 261 -18.77 17.10 -1.82
C ILE A 261 -19.85 16.35 -2.61
N SER A 262 -19.45 15.28 -3.28
CA SER A 262 -20.34 14.26 -3.82
C SER A 262 -19.97 12.90 -3.21
N VAL A 263 -20.95 12.04 -2.97
CA VAL A 263 -20.75 10.69 -2.44
C VAL A 263 -21.47 9.69 -3.33
N THR A 264 -20.85 8.55 -3.66
CA THR A 264 -21.44 7.53 -4.52
C THR A 264 -21.00 6.13 -4.10
N PRO A 265 -21.91 5.15 -4.01
CA PRO A 265 -23.37 5.28 -4.08
C PRO A 265 -23.97 5.96 -2.82
N THR A 266 -25.16 6.56 -2.94
CA THR A 266 -25.90 7.15 -1.80
C THR A 266 -26.95 6.22 -1.21
N ASN A 267 -27.31 5.15 -1.92
CA ASN A 267 -28.24 4.14 -1.44
C ASN A 267 -27.63 2.76 -1.71
N ILE A 268 -27.43 1.97 -0.66
CA ILE A 268 -26.86 0.63 -0.75
C ILE A 268 -27.84 -0.35 -0.11
N ASN A 269 -28.24 -1.36 -0.88
CA ASN A 269 -29.03 -2.48 -0.38
C ASN A 269 -28.14 -3.71 -0.30
N THR A 270 -28.04 -4.33 0.86
CA THR A 270 -27.21 -5.53 1.09
C THR A 270 -28.00 -6.60 1.82
N THR A 271 -27.52 -7.85 1.77
CA THR A 271 -28.15 -8.98 2.44
C THR A 271 -27.22 -9.62 3.46
N ARG A 272 -27.77 -10.47 4.32
CA ARG A 272 -27.01 -11.34 5.22
C ARG A 272 -26.53 -12.61 4.50
N THR A 273 -25.95 -12.44 3.32
CA THR A 273 -25.39 -13.53 2.51
C THR A 273 -23.89 -13.33 2.44
N GLU A 274 -23.10 -14.33 2.83
CA GLU A 274 -21.64 -14.23 2.76
C GLU A 274 -21.18 -13.89 1.34
N GLY A 275 -20.30 -12.89 1.24
CA GLY A 275 -19.81 -12.38 -0.04
C GLY A 275 -20.06 -10.89 -0.23
N ILE A 276 -19.93 -10.44 -1.47
CA ILE A 276 -19.99 -9.02 -1.86
C ILE A 276 -21.31 -8.75 -2.59
N SER A 277 -22.05 -7.75 -2.11
CA SER A 277 -23.27 -7.25 -2.74
C SER A 277 -23.29 -5.72 -2.70
N ASN A 278 -23.48 -5.09 -3.86
CA ASN A 278 -23.65 -3.63 -4.01
C ASN A 278 -22.60 -2.77 -3.28
N GLY A 279 -21.34 -3.22 -3.23
CA GLY A 279 -20.25 -2.51 -2.56
C GLY A 279 -20.13 -2.77 -1.06
N CYS A 280 -20.93 -3.67 -0.49
CA CYS A 280 -20.83 -4.19 0.87
C CYS A 280 -20.37 -5.64 0.89
N SER A 281 -19.43 -5.97 1.77
CA SER A 281 -19.01 -7.35 2.05
C SER A 281 -19.57 -7.79 3.38
N TYR A 282 -20.35 -8.87 3.41
CA TYR A 282 -20.86 -9.45 4.66
C TYR A 282 -19.97 -10.57 5.17
N PHE A 283 -19.69 -10.54 6.48
CA PHE A 283 -18.94 -11.54 7.21
C PHE A 283 -19.78 -12.03 8.39
N ASN A 284 -20.10 -13.32 8.42
CA ASN A 284 -20.90 -13.91 9.49
C ASN A 284 -20.25 -13.65 10.86
N GLY A 285 -21.01 -13.04 11.78
CA GLY A 285 -20.54 -12.64 13.11
C GLY A 285 -19.71 -11.36 13.18
N ASN A 286 -19.21 -10.82 12.05
CA ASN A 286 -18.38 -9.61 12.00
C ASN A 286 -19.10 -8.40 11.34
N GLY A 287 -20.21 -8.63 10.64
CA GLY A 287 -21.04 -7.58 10.07
C GLY A 287 -20.69 -7.23 8.63
N TRP A 288 -20.92 -5.98 8.22
CA TRP A 288 -20.70 -5.51 6.86
C TRP A 288 -19.56 -4.49 6.77
N ASP A 289 -18.70 -4.66 5.77
CA ASP A 289 -17.76 -3.65 5.31
C ASP A 289 -18.25 -3.08 3.96
N CYS A 290 -18.77 -1.86 3.97
CA CYS A 290 -19.32 -1.17 2.80
C CYS A 290 -18.38 -0.05 2.31
N THR A 291 -18.25 0.14 1.00
CA THR A 291 -17.37 1.18 0.43
C THR A 291 -18.18 2.21 -0.33
N VAL A 292 -17.89 3.50 -0.07
CA VAL A 292 -18.39 4.64 -0.84
C VAL A 292 -17.23 5.49 -1.34
N THR A 293 -17.43 6.14 -2.48
CA THR A 293 -16.49 7.11 -3.04
C THR A 293 -16.95 8.52 -2.74
N LEU A 294 -16.09 9.31 -2.10
CA LEU A 294 -16.23 10.75 -1.94
C LEU A 294 -15.49 11.45 -3.07
N LYS A 295 -16.06 12.52 -3.59
CA LYS A 295 -15.43 13.39 -4.59
C LYS A 295 -15.56 14.85 -4.18
N ASN A 296 -14.46 15.59 -4.25
CA ASN A 296 -14.49 17.04 -4.25
C ASN A 296 -14.83 17.50 -5.67
N VAL A 297 -16.05 17.98 -5.88
CA VAL A 297 -16.52 18.41 -7.22
C VAL A 297 -16.13 19.84 -7.54
N SER A 298 -15.47 20.57 -6.63
CA SER A 298 -15.02 21.93 -6.87
C SER A 298 -13.79 21.98 -7.78
N ASN A 299 -13.68 23.07 -8.54
CA ASN A 299 -12.60 23.27 -9.52
C ASN A 299 -11.26 23.64 -8.87
N SER A 300 -11.27 24.07 -7.60
CA SER A 300 -10.08 24.53 -6.87
C SER A 300 -10.30 24.43 -5.37
N GLY A 301 -9.20 24.35 -4.60
CA GLY A 301 -9.21 24.29 -3.13
C GLY A 301 -9.33 22.88 -2.55
N ASN A 302 -8.78 22.70 -1.36
CA ASN A 302 -9.01 21.50 -0.55
C ASN A 302 -10.32 21.69 0.22
N LEU A 303 -11.08 20.61 0.39
CA LEU A 303 -12.20 20.60 1.31
C LEU A 303 -11.91 19.64 2.46
N THR A 304 -12.35 20.02 3.65
CA THR A 304 -12.40 19.14 4.81
C THR A 304 -13.84 18.67 4.98
N TRP A 305 -14.02 17.38 5.20
CA TRP A 305 -15.33 16.78 5.44
C TRP A 305 -15.32 15.98 6.73
N THR A 306 -16.49 15.79 7.32
CA THR A 306 -16.70 14.95 8.51
C THR A 306 -17.88 14.01 8.31
N THR A 307 -18.01 13.00 9.17
CA THR A 307 -19.13 12.07 9.15
C THR A 307 -19.82 11.95 10.49
N ASP A 308 -21.15 11.88 10.46
CA ASP A 308 -21.96 11.37 11.55
C ASP A 308 -22.66 10.08 11.12
N THR A 309 -22.88 9.17 12.07
CA THR A 309 -23.54 7.88 11.81
C THR A 309 -24.75 7.69 12.71
N SER A 310 -25.79 7.08 12.14
CA SER A 310 -26.97 6.61 12.85
C SER A 310 -27.28 5.19 12.41
N PRO A 311 -27.19 4.18 13.29
CA PRO A 311 -26.83 4.29 14.71
C PRO A 311 -25.32 4.53 14.92
N THR A 312 -24.96 5.01 16.11
CA THR A 312 -23.57 5.38 16.49
C THR A 312 -22.60 4.19 16.52
N SER A 313 -23.11 2.96 16.51
CA SER A 313 -22.32 1.73 16.40
C SER A 313 -21.72 1.52 15.01
N VAL A 314 -22.22 2.22 13.98
CA VAL A 314 -21.63 2.23 12.65
C VAL A 314 -20.41 3.15 12.65
N THR A 315 -19.30 2.65 12.09
CA THR A 315 -18.03 3.41 12.05
C THR A 315 -17.63 3.70 10.61
N VAL A 316 -16.91 4.80 10.40
CA VAL A 316 -16.47 5.26 9.08
C VAL A 316 -14.97 5.52 9.13
N SER A 317 -14.23 5.00 8.14
CA SER A 317 -12.78 5.11 8.07
C SER A 317 -12.30 5.49 6.66
N PRO A 318 -11.63 6.65 6.49
CA PRO A 318 -11.46 7.70 7.51
C PRO A 318 -12.80 8.37 7.88
N ALA A 319 -12.90 8.97 9.08
CA ALA A 319 -14.09 9.74 9.50
C ALA A 319 -14.02 11.23 9.12
N SER A 320 -12.82 11.72 8.78
CA SER A 320 -12.56 13.05 8.23
C SER A 320 -11.24 13.05 7.47
N PHE A 321 -11.14 13.85 6.41
CA PHE A 321 -9.91 14.00 5.62
C PHE A 321 -9.94 15.29 4.78
N GLU A 322 -8.77 15.75 4.33
CA GLU A 322 -8.67 16.79 3.32
C GLU A 322 -8.72 16.19 1.91
N LEU A 323 -9.70 16.60 1.11
CA LEU A 323 -9.88 16.15 -0.26
C LEU A 323 -9.56 17.29 -1.24
N PRO A 324 -8.46 17.21 -2.01
CA PRO A 324 -8.12 18.23 -3.01
C PRO A 324 -9.18 18.33 -4.11
N ALA A 325 -9.24 19.49 -4.79
CA ALA A 325 -10.13 19.72 -5.91
C ALA A 325 -10.05 18.63 -6.98
N GLN A 326 -11.21 18.19 -7.47
CA GLN A 326 -11.37 17.13 -8.48
C GLN A 326 -10.80 15.75 -8.09
N GLN A 327 -10.39 15.55 -6.84
CA GLN A 327 -9.94 14.25 -6.35
C GLN A 327 -11.09 13.43 -5.76
N ASN A 328 -10.90 12.12 -5.83
CA ASN A 328 -11.79 11.13 -5.25
C ASN A 328 -11.07 10.39 -4.12
N MET A 329 -11.82 9.92 -3.13
CA MET A 329 -11.32 9.02 -2.11
C MET A 329 -12.36 7.97 -1.74
N GLU A 330 -11.90 6.76 -1.47
CA GLU A 330 -12.77 5.70 -0.95
C GLU A 330 -12.83 5.77 0.58
N VAL A 331 -14.02 5.55 1.10
CA VAL A 331 -14.33 5.54 2.53
C VAL A 331 -15.03 4.23 2.86
N THR A 332 -14.51 3.55 3.89
CA THR A 332 -15.08 2.28 4.37
C THR A 332 -16.03 2.55 5.54
N ILE A 333 -17.23 2.01 5.44
CA ILE A 333 -18.29 2.06 6.45
C ILE A 333 -18.44 0.65 7.03
N LYS A 334 -18.22 0.50 8.34
CA LYS A 334 -18.39 -0.78 9.04
C LYS A 334 -19.68 -0.80 9.83
N ILE A 335 -20.53 -1.78 9.56
CA ILE A 335 -21.82 -1.99 10.22
C ILE A 335 -21.72 -3.28 11.04
N PRO A 336 -21.82 -3.23 12.38
CA PRO A 336 -21.81 -4.44 13.21
C PRO A 336 -22.93 -5.41 12.85
N ASP A 337 -22.70 -6.71 13.01
CA ASP A 337 -23.66 -7.74 12.58
C ASP A 337 -25.04 -7.64 13.28
N ASN A 338 -25.07 -7.12 14.50
CA ASN A 338 -26.29 -6.91 15.29
C ASN A 338 -27.08 -5.64 14.92
N VAL A 339 -26.60 -4.85 13.96
CA VAL A 339 -27.16 -3.54 13.58
C VAL A 339 -27.95 -3.61 12.25
N CYS A 340 -28.17 -4.82 11.73
CA CYS A 340 -28.84 -5.07 10.45
C CYS A 340 -30.27 -4.48 10.41
N GLY A 341 -30.46 -3.44 9.58
CA GLY A 341 -31.68 -2.67 9.43
C GLY A 341 -31.44 -1.52 8.45
N GLN A 342 -31.71 -0.28 8.85
CA GLN A 342 -31.34 0.91 8.09
C GLN A 342 -30.29 1.72 8.84
N SER A 343 -29.13 1.93 8.21
CA SER A 343 -28.06 2.80 8.70
C SER A 343 -27.97 4.05 7.82
N THR A 344 -27.82 5.22 8.44
CA THR A 344 -27.63 6.49 7.75
C THR A 344 -26.28 7.07 8.12
N ILE A 345 -25.49 7.41 7.10
CA ILE A 345 -24.18 8.03 7.23
C ILE A 345 -24.27 9.42 6.59
N THR A 346 -24.03 10.45 7.39
CA THR A 346 -24.15 11.85 6.98
C THR A 346 -22.76 12.43 6.78
N PHE A 347 -22.36 12.61 5.51
CA PHE A 347 -21.12 13.27 5.11
C PHE A 347 -21.33 14.78 5.06
N LYS A 348 -20.60 15.55 5.87
CA LYS A 348 -20.72 17.00 5.97
C LYS A 348 -19.50 17.65 5.33
N GLY A 349 -19.72 18.40 4.25
CA GLY A 349 -18.73 19.27 3.63
C GLY A 349 -18.99 20.75 3.95
N PRO A 350 -18.10 21.66 3.51
CA PRO A 350 -18.21 23.09 3.80
C PRO A 350 -19.45 23.77 3.21
N GLN A 351 -19.98 23.25 2.10
CA GLN A 351 -21.14 23.84 1.39
C GLN A 351 -22.37 22.95 1.39
N ASN A 352 -22.20 21.64 1.51
CA ASN A 352 -23.31 20.70 1.44
C ASN A 352 -23.08 19.49 2.32
N THR A 353 -24.20 18.83 2.62
CA THR A 353 -24.23 17.56 3.34
C THR A 353 -24.83 16.51 2.43
N VAL A 354 -24.26 15.29 2.43
CA VAL A 354 -24.74 14.15 1.62
C VAL A 354 -25.02 12.99 2.57
N ASN A 355 -26.23 12.44 2.49
CA ASN A 355 -26.61 11.27 3.26
C ASN A 355 -26.45 10.00 2.41
N VAL A 356 -25.79 8.99 2.97
CA VAL A 356 -25.75 7.64 2.45
C VAL A 356 -26.63 6.76 3.32
N THR A 357 -27.56 6.05 2.70
CA THR A 357 -28.42 5.08 3.37
C THR A 357 -27.98 3.67 3.02
N ILE A 358 -27.77 2.83 4.02
CA ILE A 358 -27.46 1.41 3.85
C ILE A 358 -28.58 0.60 4.49
N SER A 359 -29.31 -0.13 3.65
CA SER A 359 -30.40 -1.00 4.06
C SER A 359 -29.93 -2.45 3.97
N CYS A 360 -30.03 -3.16 5.07
CA CYS A 360 -29.63 -4.57 5.17
C CYS A 360 -30.88 -5.42 5.37
N SER A 361 -31.11 -6.39 4.49
CA SER A 361 -32.21 -7.36 4.61
C SER A 361 -31.67 -8.76 4.93
N GLY A 362 -32.23 -9.41 5.96
CA GLY A 362 -31.92 -10.79 6.34
C GLY A 362 -32.89 -11.77 5.73
#